data_AF-A0A1I7JPK5-F1
#
_entry.id   AF-A0A1I7JPK5-F1
#
_cell.length_a   1.000
_cell.length_b   1.000
_cell.length_c   1.000
_cell.angle_alpha   90.00
_cell.angle_beta   90.00
_cell.angle_gamma   90.00
#
_symmetry.space_group_name_H-M   'P 1'
#
loop_
_entity.id
_entity.type
_entity.pdbx_description
1 polymer ?
#
loop_
_entity_poly.entity_id
_entity_poly.type
_entity_poly.pdbx_seq_one_letter_code
_entity_poly.pdbx_strand_id
1 'polypeptide(L)'
;MKNIKGIIKGIAFFTVLLIIVILTRNIPEPKHSIRTSYKEWAEIIGLNATENVKVFCYDGDNSITIELEDENGIEGYKELCSVINAHNKFVDENSDYFPDGIKISFVNSDGDNHPTKAVFFNDMCENYGISDYLGDLKRPYTAKIQYVFIDMFHTDTSLIENGIEINVPVIILLADSYAPSGSELTFLNKFKNAEQVIMDFRSMDYDKSEICKEIKEYQSNVEVYSVGTMDGKYCLEKCP
;
A
#
# COMPACT_ATOMS: atom_id res chain seq x y z
N MET A 1 -31.99 8.79 -57.83
CA MET A 1 -31.84 9.46 -56.51
C MET A 1 -32.07 8.58 -55.29
N LYS A 2 -33.10 7.71 -55.23
CA LYS A 2 -33.34 6.82 -54.06
C LYS A 2 -32.18 5.87 -53.74
N ASN A 3 -31.53 5.27 -54.75
CA ASN A 3 -30.40 4.36 -54.55
C ASN A 3 -29.16 5.04 -53.95
N ILE A 4 -28.88 6.30 -54.31
CA ILE A 4 -27.72 7.03 -53.81
C ILE A 4 -27.85 7.31 -52.29
N LYS A 5 -29.06 7.64 -51.81
CA LYS A 5 -29.31 7.82 -50.37
C LYS A 5 -29.14 6.52 -49.58
N GLY A 6 -29.50 5.38 -50.16
CA GLY A 6 -29.29 4.06 -49.55
C GLY A 6 -27.81 3.71 -49.43
N ILE A 7 -27.03 3.97 -50.49
CA ILE A 7 -25.58 3.76 -50.52
C ILE A 7 -24.87 4.66 -49.49
N ILE A 8 -25.22 5.95 -49.40
CA ILE A 8 -24.64 6.89 -48.43
C ILE A 8 -24.93 6.44 -46.98
N LYS A 9 -26.15 5.97 -46.69
CA LYS A 9 -26.49 5.43 -45.37
C LYS A 9 -25.71 4.17 -45.03
N GLY A 10 -25.52 3.28 -46.00
CA GLY A 10 -24.69 2.08 -45.84
C GLY A 10 -23.24 2.43 -45.51
N ILE A 11 -22.64 3.35 -46.27
CA ILE A 11 -21.26 3.82 -46.04
C ILE A 11 -21.13 4.43 -44.64
N ALA A 12 -22.04 5.34 -44.25
CA ALA A 12 -22.02 5.96 -42.93
C ALA A 12 -22.11 4.93 -41.80
N PHE A 13 -22.96 3.91 -41.95
CA PHE A 13 -23.08 2.82 -40.98
C PHE A 13 -21.77 2.04 -40.83
N PHE A 14 -21.15 1.64 -41.95
CA PHE A 14 -19.87 0.92 -41.92
C PHE A 14 -18.72 1.77 -41.36
N THR A 15 -18.70 3.07 -41.65
CA THR A 15 -17.70 4.00 -41.08
C THR A 15 -17.85 4.11 -39.57
N VAL A 16 -19.08 4.23 -39.05
CA VAL A 16 -19.32 4.25 -37.60
C VAL A 16 -18.90 2.93 -36.96
N LEU A 17 -19.22 1.80 -37.59
CA LEU A 17 -18.85 0.48 -37.09
C LEU A 17 -17.32 0.28 -37.07
N LEU A 18 -16.63 0.74 -38.11
CA LEU A 18 -15.17 0.75 -38.16
C LEU A 18 -14.55 1.63 -37.09
N ILE A 19 -15.11 2.84 -36.85
CA ILE A 19 -14.66 3.74 -35.79
C ILE A 19 -14.86 3.08 -34.42
N ILE A 20 -15.99 2.45 -34.16
CA ILE A 20 -16.24 1.71 -32.90
C ILE A 20 -15.21 0.60 -32.73
N VAL A 21 -14.94 -0.21 -33.77
CA VAL A 21 -13.94 -1.29 -33.71
C VAL A 21 -12.53 -0.76 -33.44
N ILE A 22 -12.13 0.35 -34.09
CA ILE A 22 -10.83 1.00 -33.86
C ILE A 22 -10.76 1.55 -32.43
N LEU A 23 -11.81 2.21 -31.95
CA LEU A 23 -11.87 2.74 -30.60
C LEU A 23 -11.81 1.62 -29.55
N THR A 24 -12.51 0.49 -29.75
CA THR A 24 -12.44 -0.66 -28.84
C THR A 24 -11.10 -1.40 -28.89
N ARG A 25 -10.40 -1.38 -30.03
CA ARG A 25 -9.05 -1.99 -30.16
C ARG A 25 -7.94 -1.13 -29.58
N ASN A 26 -8.17 0.18 -29.45
CA ASN A 26 -7.22 1.12 -28.86
C ASN A 26 -7.44 1.31 -27.35
N ILE A 27 -8.41 0.62 -26.74
CA ILE A 27 -8.43 0.48 -25.29
C ILE A 27 -7.24 -0.42 -24.95
N PRO A 28 -6.21 0.07 -24.26
CA PRO A 28 -5.11 -0.78 -23.83
C PRO A 28 -5.71 -1.95 -23.04
N GLU A 29 -5.36 -3.19 -23.41
CA GLU A 29 -5.65 -4.30 -22.51
C GLU A 29 -4.93 -4.00 -21.19
N PRO A 30 -5.62 -4.09 -20.04
CA PRO A 30 -4.98 -3.80 -18.78
C PRO A 30 -3.77 -4.74 -18.61
N LYS A 31 -2.64 -4.18 -18.14
CA LYS A 31 -1.40 -4.96 -17.93
C LYS A 31 -1.67 -6.16 -17.02
N HIS A 32 -2.65 -6.03 -16.14
CA HIS A 32 -3.10 -7.04 -15.18
C HIS A 32 -4.60 -7.34 -15.38
N SER A 33 -4.95 -8.64 -15.41
CA SER A 33 -6.35 -9.09 -15.42
C SER A 33 -6.70 -9.69 -14.07
N ILE A 34 -7.08 -8.83 -13.12
CA ILE A 34 -7.34 -9.24 -11.74
C ILE A 34 -8.77 -9.76 -11.64
N ARG A 35 -8.90 -11.04 -11.28
CA ARG A 35 -10.20 -11.65 -11.03
C ARG A 35 -10.65 -11.32 -9.61
N THR A 36 -11.45 -10.27 -9.47
CA THR A 36 -12.03 -9.84 -8.19
C THR A 36 -13.56 -9.75 -8.24
N SER A 37 -14.19 -9.97 -7.10
CA SER A 37 -15.60 -9.64 -6.85
C SER A 37 -15.82 -8.12 -6.69
N TYR A 38 -14.77 -7.36 -6.34
CA TYR A 38 -14.78 -5.91 -6.10
C TYR A 38 -14.31 -5.11 -7.34
N LYS A 39 -14.94 -5.34 -8.49
CA LYS A 39 -14.49 -4.78 -9.78
C LYS A 39 -14.47 -3.25 -9.83
N GLU A 40 -15.52 -2.61 -9.31
CA GLU A 40 -15.64 -1.15 -9.27
C GLU A 40 -14.50 -0.52 -8.47
N TRP A 41 -14.25 -1.05 -7.27
CA TRP A 41 -13.10 -0.65 -6.45
C TRP A 41 -11.77 -0.81 -7.19
N ALA A 42 -11.51 -1.99 -7.78
CA ALA A 42 -10.25 -2.25 -8.49
C ALA A 42 -10.02 -1.31 -9.69
N GLU A 43 -11.09 -0.90 -10.37
CA GLU A 43 -11.07 0.10 -11.42
C GLU A 43 -10.78 1.51 -10.88
N ILE A 44 -11.48 1.93 -9.82
CA ILE A 44 -11.35 3.28 -9.24
C ILE A 44 -9.96 3.51 -8.65
N ILE A 45 -9.37 2.53 -7.98
CA ILE A 45 -8.02 2.68 -7.42
C ILE A 45 -6.92 2.58 -8.49
N GLY A 46 -7.28 2.32 -9.75
CA GLY A 46 -6.35 2.25 -10.87
C GLY A 46 -5.53 0.97 -10.92
N LEU A 47 -5.92 -0.10 -10.22
CA LEU A 47 -5.10 -1.30 -10.06
C LEU A 47 -4.80 -2.00 -11.38
N ASN A 48 -5.74 -1.99 -12.32
CA ASN A 48 -5.58 -2.60 -13.64
C ASN A 48 -4.82 -1.70 -14.64
N ALA A 49 -4.60 -0.43 -14.29
CA ALA A 49 -4.03 0.59 -15.16
C ALA A 49 -2.58 0.93 -14.81
N THR A 50 -1.95 0.18 -13.89
CA THR A 50 -0.58 0.44 -13.47
C THR A 50 0.44 0.11 -14.57
N GLU A 51 1.41 0.99 -14.78
CA GLU A 51 2.48 0.82 -15.78
C GLU A 51 3.75 0.21 -15.18
N ASN A 52 4.13 0.63 -13.98
CA ASN A 52 5.38 0.35 -13.27
C ASN A 52 5.18 -0.53 -12.03
N VAL A 53 3.92 -0.83 -11.67
CA VAL A 53 3.59 -1.79 -10.63
C VAL A 53 3.08 -3.07 -11.26
N LYS A 54 3.67 -4.21 -10.89
CA LYS A 54 3.22 -5.54 -11.32
C LYS A 54 2.40 -6.20 -10.23
N VAL A 55 1.25 -6.79 -10.58
CA VAL A 55 0.38 -7.52 -9.64
C VAL A 55 0.59 -9.02 -9.83
N PHE A 56 0.96 -9.73 -8.76
CA PHE A 56 1.31 -11.16 -8.82
C PHE A 56 0.26 -12.06 -8.16
N CYS A 57 -0.31 -11.60 -7.05
CA CYS A 57 -1.28 -12.34 -6.26
C CYS A 57 -2.51 -11.48 -5.98
N TYR A 58 -3.69 -12.12 -6.05
CA TYR A 58 -4.95 -11.62 -5.54
C TYR A 58 -5.68 -12.79 -4.87
N ASP A 59 -5.91 -12.69 -3.56
CA ASP A 59 -6.76 -13.59 -2.77
C ASP A 59 -7.87 -12.75 -2.14
N GLY A 60 -9.15 -13.10 -2.36
CA GLY A 60 -10.18 -12.08 -2.58
C GLY A 60 -11.60 -12.29 -2.09
N ASP A 61 -11.93 -13.41 -1.46
CA ASP A 61 -13.34 -13.70 -1.11
C ASP A 61 -13.68 -13.30 0.34
N ASN A 62 -12.75 -13.43 1.29
CA ASN A 62 -12.92 -13.02 2.70
C ASN A 62 -11.83 -12.05 3.21
N SER A 63 -10.79 -11.87 2.41
CA SER A 63 -9.69 -10.94 2.59
C SER A 63 -9.28 -10.47 1.20
N ILE A 64 -8.60 -9.34 1.10
CA ILE A 64 -7.99 -8.82 -0.12
C ILE A 64 -6.50 -8.68 0.14
N THR A 65 -5.69 -9.55 -0.47
CA THR A 65 -4.23 -9.40 -0.47
C THR A 65 -3.79 -9.11 -1.89
N ILE A 66 -3.06 -8.02 -2.09
CA ILE A 66 -2.48 -7.66 -3.38
C ILE A 66 -0.96 -7.67 -3.23
N GLU A 67 -0.28 -8.55 -3.94
CA GLU A 67 1.18 -8.54 -4.04
C GLU A 67 1.63 -7.73 -5.25
N LEU A 68 2.50 -6.77 -4.98
CA LEU A 68 2.97 -5.74 -5.89
C LEU A 68 4.51 -5.72 -5.93
N GLU A 69 5.07 -5.51 -7.11
CA GLU A 69 6.50 -5.16 -7.28
C GLU A 69 6.59 -3.75 -7.86
N ASP A 70 7.33 -2.88 -7.19
CA ASP A 70 7.67 -1.55 -7.67
C ASP A 70 8.82 -1.59 -8.69
N GLU A 71 8.47 -1.75 -9.97
CA GLU A 71 9.43 -1.71 -11.07
C GLU A 71 9.88 -0.26 -11.35
N ASN A 72 11.03 -0.09 -11.99
CA ASN A 72 11.54 1.23 -12.41
C ASN A 72 11.81 2.23 -11.26
N GLY A 73 12.11 1.72 -10.07
CA GLY A 73 12.55 2.51 -8.92
C GLY A 73 11.50 3.52 -8.48
N ILE A 74 11.84 4.81 -8.56
CA ILE A 74 11.01 5.87 -7.97
C ILE A 74 9.61 5.98 -8.57
N GLU A 75 9.45 5.71 -9.87
CA GLU A 75 8.15 5.81 -10.53
C GLU A 75 7.22 4.65 -10.16
N GLY A 76 7.74 3.42 -10.04
CA GLY A 76 6.99 2.29 -9.49
C GLY A 76 6.54 2.54 -8.06
N TYR A 77 7.44 3.08 -7.22
CA TYR A 77 7.10 3.42 -5.84
C TYR A 77 5.99 4.49 -5.75
N LYS A 78 6.05 5.54 -6.58
CA LYS A 78 5.00 6.56 -6.64
C LYS A 78 3.65 5.99 -7.07
N GLU A 79 3.65 5.08 -8.04
CA GLU A 79 2.44 4.43 -8.51
C GLU A 79 1.83 3.52 -7.43
N LEU A 80 2.65 2.73 -6.73
CA LEU A 80 2.24 1.94 -5.56
C LEU A 80 1.56 2.84 -4.51
N CYS A 81 2.20 3.94 -4.14
CA CYS A 81 1.65 4.91 -3.18
C CYS A 81 0.32 5.50 -3.66
N SER A 82 0.19 5.75 -4.97
CA SER A 82 -1.02 6.30 -5.56
C SER A 82 -2.20 5.32 -5.46
N VAL A 83 -1.95 4.03 -5.69
CA VAL A 83 -2.96 2.96 -5.54
C VAL A 83 -3.43 2.88 -4.08
N ILE A 84 -2.51 2.90 -3.12
CA ILE A 84 -2.85 2.84 -1.67
C ILE A 84 -3.66 4.07 -1.25
N ASN A 85 -3.22 5.27 -1.65
CA ASN A 85 -3.94 6.51 -1.35
C ASN A 85 -5.33 6.53 -2.01
N ALA A 86 -5.46 6.01 -3.24
CA ALA A 86 -6.75 5.89 -3.93
C ALA A 86 -7.69 4.90 -3.22
N HIS A 87 -7.17 3.77 -2.71
CA HIS A 87 -7.94 2.87 -1.85
C HIS A 87 -8.44 3.58 -0.59
N ASN A 88 -7.56 4.29 0.13
CA ASN A 88 -7.95 5.01 1.35
C ASN A 88 -9.03 6.06 1.08
N LYS A 89 -8.91 6.79 -0.03
CA LYS A 89 -9.93 7.75 -0.48
C LYS A 89 -11.25 7.05 -0.84
N PHE A 90 -11.20 5.93 -1.55
CA PHE A 90 -12.40 5.17 -1.89
C PHE A 90 -13.16 4.71 -0.64
N VAL A 91 -12.46 4.22 0.39
CA VAL A 91 -13.08 3.82 1.67
C VAL A 91 -13.70 5.01 2.39
N ASP A 92 -13.04 6.18 2.40
CA ASP A 92 -13.59 7.40 2.99
C ASP A 92 -14.90 7.84 2.30
N GLU A 93 -14.99 7.64 0.98
CA GLU A 93 -16.16 8.01 0.16
C GLU A 93 -17.25 6.92 0.14
N ASN A 94 -16.92 5.68 0.46
CA ASN A 94 -17.79 4.49 0.35
C ASN A 94 -17.61 3.55 1.57
N SER A 95 -17.92 4.03 2.77
CA SER A 95 -17.60 3.34 4.03
C SER A 95 -18.27 1.97 4.22
N ASP A 96 -19.36 1.69 3.50
CA ASP A 96 -20.17 0.47 3.56
C ASP A 96 -19.95 -0.47 2.37
N TYR A 97 -19.01 -0.15 1.48
CA TYR A 97 -18.74 -0.97 0.29
C TYR A 97 -18.14 -2.35 0.63
N PHE A 98 -17.28 -2.40 1.65
CA PHE A 98 -16.67 -3.64 2.12
C PHE A 98 -17.43 -4.18 3.33
N PRO A 99 -17.49 -5.53 3.50
CA PRO A 99 -18.07 -6.11 4.70
C PRO A 99 -17.25 -5.76 5.95
N ASP A 100 -17.92 -5.67 7.09
CA ASP A 100 -17.27 -5.54 8.39
C ASP A 100 -16.28 -6.69 8.61
N GLY A 101 -15.10 -6.36 9.15
CA GLY A 101 -14.03 -7.31 9.41
C GLY A 101 -13.18 -7.74 8.20
N ILE A 102 -13.42 -7.21 6.99
CA ILE A 102 -12.52 -7.46 5.85
C ILE A 102 -11.06 -7.14 6.18
N LYS A 103 -10.16 -8.03 5.80
CA LYS A 103 -8.72 -7.80 5.88
C LYS A 103 -8.22 -7.36 4.52
N ILE A 104 -7.53 -6.24 4.44
CA ILE A 104 -7.00 -5.67 3.21
C ILE A 104 -5.51 -5.40 3.39
N SER A 105 -4.69 -5.91 2.47
CA SER A 105 -3.26 -5.66 2.44
C SER A 105 -2.71 -5.46 1.04
N PHE A 106 -1.72 -4.58 0.94
CA PHE A 106 -0.88 -4.37 -0.23
C PHE A 106 0.56 -4.69 0.17
N VAL A 107 1.12 -5.75 -0.40
CA VAL A 107 2.46 -6.27 -0.12
C VAL A 107 3.39 -5.79 -1.23
N ASN A 108 4.44 -5.04 -0.89
CA ASN A 108 5.51 -4.68 -1.81
C ASN A 108 6.71 -5.65 -1.64
N SER A 109 7.08 -6.37 -2.70
CA SER A 109 8.20 -7.31 -2.73
C SER A 109 8.92 -7.26 -4.09
N ASP A 110 10.16 -7.77 -4.19
CA ASP A 110 10.85 -7.91 -5.50
C ASP A 110 10.31 -9.10 -6.34
N GLY A 111 9.01 -9.41 -6.26
CA GLY A 111 8.35 -10.48 -7.03
C GLY A 111 8.22 -11.84 -6.33
N ASP A 112 7.86 -12.87 -7.10
CA ASP A 112 7.55 -14.23 -6.62
C ASP A 112 8.78 -14.89 -5.96
N ASN A 113 8.78 -14.99 -4.62
CA ASN A 113 9.84 -15.52 -3.73
C ASN A 113 10.92 -14.53 -3.24
N HIS A 114 10.68 -13.23 -3.39
CA HIS A 114 11.61 -12.21 -2.92
C HIS A 114 11.21 -11.65 -1.55
N PRO A 115 12.16 -11.06 -0.80
CA PRO A 115 11.87 -10.50 0.50
C PRO A 115 10.79 -9.41 0.42
N THR A 116 9.90 -9.40 1.41
CA THR A 116 8.93 -8.33 1.57
C THR A 116 9.65 -7.05 1.97
N LYS A 117 9.49 -5.99 1.19
CA LYS A 117 10.02 -4.66 1.51
C LYS A 117 9.08 -3.94 2.48
N ALA A 118 7.80 -3.87 2.10
CA ALA A 118 6.78 -3.20 2.91
C ALA A 118 5.43 -3.89 2.78
N VAL A 119 4.59 -3.76 3.81
CA VAL A 119 3.18 -4.17 3.75
C VAL A 119 2.32 -3.05 4.29
N PHE A 120 1.34 -2.64 3.50
CA PHE A 120 0.30 -1.70 3.88
C PHE A 120 -0.94 -2.49 4.22
N PHE A 121 -1.49 -2.36 5.42
CA PHE A 121 -2.63 -3.18 5.86
C PHE A 121 -3.58 -2.41 6.78
N ASN A 122 -4.83 -2.88 6.87
CA ASN A 122 -5.88 -2.21 7.64
C ASN A 122 -6.01 -2.70 9.09
N ASP A 123 -5.80 -3.98 9.35
CA ASP A 123 -6.14 -4.59 10.65
C ASP A 123 -5.10 -5.62 11.12
N MET A 124 -4.72 -6.55 10.25
CA MET A 124 -3.86 -7.68 10.62
C MET A 124 -2.71 -7.86 9.63
N CYS A 125 -1.55 -8.21 10.16
CA CYS A 125 -0.38 -8.65 9.40
C CYS A 125 0.16 -9.92 10.04
N GLU A 126 0.07 -11.06 9.33
CA GLU A 126 0.58 -12.35 9.81
C GLU A 126 2.13 -12.42 9.76
N ASN A 127 2.76 -11.45 9.11
CA ASN A 127 4.21 -11.39 8.99
C ASN A 127 4.84 -10.98 10.32
N TYR A 128 5.97 -11.63 10.64
CA TYR A 128 6.91 -11.20 11.68
C TYR A 128 6.34 -11.06 13.11
N GLY A 129 5.18 -11.66 13.41
CA GLY A 129 4.55 -11.58 14.75
C GLY A 129 3.92 -10.21 15.05
N ILE A 130 3.76 -9.35 14.05
CA ILE A 130 3.25 -7.99 14.21
C ILE A 130 1.87 -7.99 14.89
N SER A 131 1.00 -8.93 14.50
CA SER A 131 -0.34 -9.08 15.06
C SER A 131 -0.39 -9.27 16.58
N ASP A 132 0.71 -9.70 17.22
CA ASP A 132 0.75 -9.94 18.67
C ASP A 132 0.62 -8.65 19.50
N TYR A 133 1.06 -7.50 18.94
CA TYR A 133 1.10 -6.23 19.66
C TYR A 133 0.18 -5.15 19.08
N LEU A 134 -0.41 -5.33 17.89
CA LEU A 134 -1.32 -4.33 17.30
C LEU A 134 -2.53 -4.03 18.20
N GLY A 135 -2.99 -5.02 18.96
CA GLY A 135 -4.11 -4.87 19.90
C GLY A 135 -3.87 -3.81 20.99
N ASP A 136 -2.61 -3.53 21.33
CA ASP A 136 -2.25 -2.52 22.33
C ASP A 136 -2.61 -1.10 21.88
N LEU A 137 -2.68 -0.87 20.56
CA LEU A 137 -3.06 0.42 19.96
C LEU A 137 -4.56 0.71 20.03
N LYS A 138 -5.39 -0.33 20.23
CA LYS A 138 -6.87 -0.23 20.37
C LYS A 138 -7.53 0.60 19.26
N ARG A 139 -7.02 0.51 18.03
CA ARG A 139 -7.58 1.25 16.89
C ARG A 139 -8.95 0.66 16.50
N PRO A 140 -9.90 1.51 16.07
CA PRO A 140 -11.15 1.00 15.54
C PRO A 140 -10.89 0.28 14.22
N TYR A 141 -11.57 -0.85 14.04
CA TYR A 141 -11.58 -1.57 12.78
C TYR A 141 -12.14 -0.69 11.64
N THR A 142 -11.51 -0.77 10.47
CA THR A 142 -11.93 -0.12 9.22
C THR A 142 -11.32 -0.83 8.02
N ALA A 143 -11.94 -0.72 6.85
CA ALA A 143 -11.33 -1.19 5.59
C ALA A 143 -10.15 -0.32 5.14
N LYS A 144 -9.99 0.89 5.68
CA LYS A 144 -8.91 1.82 5.34
C LYS A 144 -7.57 1.29 5.83
N ILE A 145 -6.52 1.42 5.02
CA ILE A 145 -5.16 1.11 5.46
C ILE A 145 -4.78 1.98 6.65
N GLN A 146 -4.41 1.33 7.76
CA GLN A 146 -4.02 1.97 9.01
C GLN A 146 -2.54 1.82 9.32
N TYR A 147 -1.90 0.79 8.78
CA TYR A 147 -0.54 0.40 9.12
C TYR A 147 0.31 0.28 7.87
N VAL A 148 1.57 0.67 8.00
CA VAL A 148 2.64 0.28 7.08
C VAL A 148 3.74 -0.38 7.89
N PHE A 149 4.04 -1.62 7.55
CA PHE A 149 5.24 -2.31 7.98
C PHE A 149 6.32 -2.10 6.92
N ILE A 150 7.52 -1.73 7.36
CA ILE A 150 8.70 -1.51 6.52
C ILE A 150 9.82 -2.40 7.07
N ASP A 151 10.29 -3.33 6.24
CA ASP A 151 11.50 -4.09 6.50
C ASP A 151 12.70 -3.20 6.18
N MET A 152 13.39 -2.74 7.21
CA MET A 152 14.51 -1.81 7.08
C MET A 152 15.73 -2.43 6.40
N PHE A 153 15.85 -3.77 6.40
CA PHE A 153 16.95 -4.45 5.75
C PHE A 153 16.77 -4.56 4.23
N HIS A 154 15.52 -4.67 3.78
CA HIS A 154 15.19 -4.87 2.36
C HIS A 154 14.67 -3.61 1.65
N THR A 155 14.16 -2.64 2.40
CA THR A 155 13.60 -1.41 1.83
C THR A 155 14.69 -0.42 1.44
N ASP A 156 14.64 0.07 0.20
CA ASP A 156 15.38 1.27 -0.19
C ASP A 156 14.64 2.52 0.31
N THR A 157 15.07 3.04 1.46
CA THR A 157 14.46 4.23 2.08
C THR A 157 14.60 5.50 1.23
N SER A 158 15.52 5.53 0.28
CA SER A 158 15.66 6.65 -0.65
C SER A 158 14.50 6.72 -1.65
N LEU A 159 13.89 5.57 -2.01
CA LEU A 159 12.68 5.55 -2.82
C LEU A 159 11.52 6.18 -2.07
N ILE A 160 11.42 5.88 -0.78
CA ILE A 160 10.40 6.48 0.09
C ILE A 160 10.61 7.99 0.19
N GLU A 161 11.83 8.42 0.52
CA GLU A 161 12.21 9.83 0.67
C GLU A 161 11.99 10.67 -0.61
N ASN A 162 12.06 10.05 -1.79
CA ASN A 162 11.80 10.75 -3.05
C ASN A 162 10.37 10.53 -3.58
N GLY A 163 9.61 9.67 -2.92
CA GLY A 163 8.25 9.28 -3.29
C GLY A 163 7.22 10.38 -3.01
N ILE A 164 5.96 10.04 -3.29
CA ILE A 164 4.82 10.86 -2.87
C ILE A 164 4.46 10.58 -1.42
N GLU A 165 3.70 11.50 -0.83
CA GLU A 165 3.18 11.36 0.52
C GLU A 165 2.23 10.16 0.61
N ILE A 166 2.39 9.36 1.67
CA ILE A 166 1.50 8.22 1.96
C ILE A 166 0.71 8.53 3.20
N ASN A 167 -0.61 8.40 3.10
CA ASN A 167 -1.52 8.69 4.21
C ASN A 167 -1.79 7.43 5.04
N VAL A 168 -0.89 7.12 5.97
CA VAL A 168 -1.01 5.98 6.89
C VAL A 168 -0.69 6.44 8.32
N PRO A 169 -1.56 6.16 9.31
CA PRO A 169 -1.40 6.67 10.67
C PRO A 169 -0.35 5.92 11.49
N VAL A 170 -0.05 4.65 11.20
CA VAL A 170 0.91 3.87 11.98
C VAL A 170 2.03 3.33 11.09
N ILE A 171 3.27 3.64 11.46
CA ILE A 171 4.47 3.15 10.79
C ILE A 171 5.15 2.13 11.70
N ILE A 172 5.47 0.96 11.19
CA ILE A 172 6.18 -0.10 11.89
C ILE A 172 7.51 -0.30 11.17
N LEU A 173 8.60 -0.03 11.89
CA LEU A 173 9.96 -0.19 11.39
C LEU A 173 10.51 -1.50 11.95
N LEU A 174 10.67 -2.51 11.09
CA LEU A 174 11.28 -3.79 11.47
C LEU A 174 12.76 -3.77 11.14
N ALA A 175 13.59 -4.14 12.11
CA ALA A 175 15.00 -4.39 11.88
C ALA A 175 15.48 -5.54 12.76
N ASP A 176 15.90 -6.65 12.14
CA ASP A 176 16.25 -7.87 12.88
C ASP A 176 17.63 -7.81 13.54
N SER A 177 18.60 -7.16 12.89
CA SER A 177 20.02 -7.26 13.23
C SER A 177 20.68 -5.94 13.61
N TYR A 178 19.95 -4.82 13.54
CA TYR A 178 20.43 -3.49 13.87
C TYR A 178 19.26 -2.58 14.24
N ALA A 179 19.55 -1.35 14.65
CA ALA A 179 18.54 -0.32 14.87
C ALA A 179 18.86 0.87 13.95
N PRO A 180 17.96 1.22 13.00
CA PRO A 180 18.19 2.34 12.09
C PRO A 180 18.24 3.66 12.85
N SER A 181 19.14 4.55 12.44
CA SER A 181 19.37 5.84 13.08
C SER A 181 19.76 6.93 12.08
N GLY A 182 19.69 8.19 12.50
CA GLY A 182 20.17 9.34 11.76
C GLY A 182 19.52 9.50 10.38
N SER A 183 20.32 9.51 9.32
CA SER A 183 19.83 9.74 7.95
C SER A 183 18.95 8.61 7.42
N GLU A 184 19.07 7.39 7.96
CA GLU A 184 18.24 6.24 7.55
C GLU A 184 16.76 6.44 7.88
N LEU A 185 16.44 7.38 8.78
CA LEU A 185 15.08 7.70 9.20
C LEU A 185 14.49 8.92 8.47
N THR A 186 15.25 9.59 7.59
CA THR A 186 14.83 10.83 6.91
C THR A 186 13.55 10.66 6.09
N PHE A 187 13.32 9.46 5.56
CA PHE A 187 12.13 9.13 4.78
C PHE A 187 10.83 9.29 5.58
N LEU A 188 10.88 9.25 6.92
CA LEU A 188 9.71 9.44 7.78
C LEU A 188 8.98 10.76 7.49
N ASN A 189 9.68 11.78 6.99
CA ASN A 189 9.10 13.06 6.56
C ASN A 189 7.98 12.92 5.49
N LYS A 190 7.85 11.76 4.86
CA LYS A 190 6.83 11.46 3.85
C LYS A 190 5.51 10.97 4.40
N PHE A 191 5.45 10.68 5.69
CA PHE A 191 4.25 10.24 6.39
C PHE A 191 3.69 11.37 7.25
N LYS A 192 3.20 12.45 6.62
CA LYS A 192 2.82 13.68 7.36
C LYS A 192 1.64 13.52 8.32
N ASN A 193 0.81 12.50 8.09
CA ASN A 193 -0.34 12.19 8.93
C ASN A 193 -0.07 10.97 9.84
N ALA A 194 1.19 10.57 9.99
CA ALA A 194 1.52 9.56 10.98
C ALA A 194 1.10 10.06 12.37
N GLU A 195 0.45 9.18 13.11
CA GLU A 195 0.11 9.36 14.51
C GLU A 195 1.13 8.62 15.39
N GLN A 196 1.64 7.48 14.88
CA GLN A 196 2.43 6.54 15.66
C GLN A 196 3.57 5.94 14.83
N VAL A 197 4.74 5.78 15.47
CA VAL A 197 5.88 5.02 14.94
C VAL A 197 6.25 3.92 15.92
N ILE A 198 6.37 2.69 15.44
CA ILE A 198 6.69 1.49 16.20
C ILE A 198 8.07 1.00 15.78
N MET A 199 8.99 0.96 16.73
CA MET A 199 10.32 0.38 16.61
C MET A 199 10.24 -1.11 16.92
N ASP A 200 10.08 -1.94 15.90
CA ASP A 200 10.17 -3.41 15.99
C ASP A 200 11.62 -3.84 15.68
N PHE A 201 12.54 -3.39 16.54
CA PHE A 201 13.96 -3.70 16.39
C PHE A 201 14.31 -4.86 17.29
N ARG A 202 14.74 -5.98 16.69
CA ARG A 202 15.05 -7.22 17.41
C ARG A 202 16.49 -7.26 17.93
N SER A 203 17.30 -6.26 17.58
CA SER A 203 18.59 -6.02 18.22
C SER A 203 18.40 -5.64 19.69
N MET A 204 19.18 -6.25 20.59
CA MET A 204 19.05 -6.01 22.04
C MET A 204 19.84 -4.79 22.54
N ASP A 205 20.74 -4.22 21.73
CA ASP A 205 21.77 -3.27 22.19
C ASP A 205 21.67 -1.90 21.49
N TYR A 206 20.52 -1.23 21.54
CA TYR A 206 20.36 0.15 21.06
C TYR A 206 19.74 1.07 22.13
N ASP A 207 20.11 2.35 22.09
CA ASP A 207 19.49 3.35 22.96
C ASP A 207 18.12 3.76 22.40
N LYS A 208 17.06 3.16 22.95
CA LYS A 208 15.66 3.48 22.62
C LYS A 208 15.35 4.97 22.74
N SER A 209 15.96 5.68 23.68
CA SER A 209 15.70 7.11 23.92
C SER A 209 16.33 7.97 22.84
N GLU A 210 17.53 7.60 22.39
CA GLU A 210 18.22 8.26 21.29
C GLU A 210 17.44 8.12 19.99
N ILE A 211 17.05 6.90 19.61
CA ILE A 211 16.29 6.68 18.36
C ILE A 211 14.89 7.31 18.43
N CYS A 212 14.21 7.25 19.60
CA CYS A 212 12.95 7.97 19.80
C CYS A 212 13.10 9.47 19.52
N LYS A 213 14.19 10.07 20.00
CA LYS A 213 14.48 11.49 19.74
C LYS A 213 14.69 11.74 18.25
N GLU A 214 15.47 10.91 17.56
CA GLU A 214 15.70 11.06 16.12
C GLU A 214 14.41 10.91 15.31
N ILE A 215 13.55 9.94 15.63
CA ILE A 215 12.22 9.81 15.02
C ILE A 215 11.42 11.10 15.20
N LYS A 216 11.42 11.67 16.41
CA LYS A 216 10.73 12.94 16.73
C LYS A 216 11.35 14.16 16.04
N GLU A 217 12.60 14.11 15.58
CA GLU A 217 13.21 15.17 14.76
C GLU A 217 12.59 15.23 13.36
N TYR A 218 12.21 14.09 12.79
CA TYR A 218 11.51 14.01 11.50
C TYR A 218 9.98 14.07 11.65
N GLN A 219 9.44 13.64 12.79
CA GLN A 219 8.02 13.55 13.07
C GLN A 219 7.69 14.05 14.48
N SER A 220 7.64 15.37 14.66
CA SER A 220 7.54 15.99 16.00
C SER A 220 6.29 15.66 16.83
N ASN A 221 5.19 15.24 16.19
CA ASN A 221 3.90 15.03 16.86
C ASN A 221 3.49 13.56 16.98
N VAL A 222 4.35 12.60 16.60
CA VAL A 222 4.02 11.17 16.69
C VAL A 222 4.28 10.62 18.08
N GLU A 223 3.47 9.65 18.48
CA GLU A 223 3.82 8.77 19.57
C GLU A 223 4.80 7.71 19.07
N VAL A 224 5.88 7.47 19.82
CA VAL A 224 6.87 6.45 19.48
C VAL A 224 6.75 5.30 20.47
N TYR A 225 6.73 4.08 19.96
CA TYR A 225 6.68 2.85 20.74
C TYR A 225 7.87 1.96 20.35
N SER A 226 8.35 1.17 21.30
CA SER A 226 9.23 0.04 21.02
C SER A 226 8.50 -1.26 21.29
N VAL A 227 8.75 -2.28 20.47
CA VAL A 227 8.27 -3.63 20.74
C VAL A 227 9.14 -4.23 21.85
N GLY A 228 8.50 -4.62 22.95
CA GLY A 228 9.08 -5.34 24.08
C GLY A 228 8.53 -6.77 24.14
N THR A 229 8.94 -7.50 25.19
CA THR A 229 8.34 -8.80 25.50
C THR A 229 7.91 -8.83 26.96
N MET A 230 6.66 -9.20 27.21
CA MET A 230 6.10 -9.39 28.55
C MET A 230 5.41 -10.75 28.60
N ASP A 231 5.80 -11.59 29.56
CA ASP A 231 5.28 -12.96 29.75
C ASP A 231 5.30 -13.83 28.47
N GLY A 232 6.32 -13.63 27.62
CA GLY A 232 6.50 -14.39 26.38
C GLY A 232 5.62 -13.95 25.22
N LYS A 233 4.97 -12.78 25.30
CA LYS A 233 4.24 -12.14 24.20
C LYS A 233 4.86 -10.79 23.86
N TYR A 234 4.80 -10.40 22.59
CA TYR A 234 5.17 -9.06 22.18
C TYR A 234 4.15 -8.03 22.71
N CYS A 235 4.63 -6.87 23.11
CA CYS A 235 3.81 -5.76 23.60
C CYS A 235 4.45 -4.42 23.27
N LEU A 236 3.65 -3.35 23.27
CA LEU A 236 4.13 -2.00 23.00
C LEU A 236 4.56 -1.27 24.29
N GLU A 237 5.80 -0.82 24.31
CA GLU A 237 6.35 0.07 25.34
C GLU A 237 6.45 1.48 24.77
N LYS A 238 5.71 2.44 25.35
CA LYS A 238 5.78 3.84 24.91
C LYS A 238 7.15 4.45 25.24
N CYS A 239 7.78 5.07 24.25
CA CYS A 239 9.03 5.79 24.46
C CYS A 239 8.78 7.10 25.24
N PRO A 240 9.77 7.57 26.02
CA PRO A 240 9.68 8.83 26.75
C PRO A 240 9.50 10.06 25.85
#